data_AF-A0A7C5BQG0-F1
#
_entry.id   AF-A0A7C5BQG0-F1
#
_cell.length_a   1.000
_cell.length_b   1.000
_cell.length_c   1.000
_cell.angle_alpha   90.00
_cell.angle_beta   90.00
_cell.angle_gamma   90.00
#
_symmetry.space_group_name_H-M   'P 1'
#
loop_
_entity.id
_entity.type
_entity.pdbx_description
1 polymer ?
#
loop_
_entity_poly.entity_id
_entity_poly.type
_entity_poly.pdbx_seq_one_letter_code
_entity_poly.pdbx_strand_id
1 'polypeptide(L)' 'LLVYTTCSVLKQENEQQIMNFLNRHPEAQEYIPHESPASRREAGYQRLPGDNLLDGFYYVCLHHL' A
#
# COMPACT_ATOMS: atom_id res chain seq x y z
N LEU A 1 0.34 -12.96 7.11
CA LEU A 1 0.67 -11.79 6.27
C LEU A 1 -0.43 -11.63 5.23
N LEU A 2 -0.88 -10.40 5.02
CA LEU A 2 -1.85 -10.02 3.99
C LEU A 2 -1.19 -8.99 3.08
N VAL A 3 -1.14 -9.25 1.78
CA VAL A 3 -0.62 -8.30 0.80
C VAL A 3 -1.81 -7.77 0.02
N TYR A 4 -2.01 -6.46 0.06
CA TYR A 4 -3.04 -5.76 -0.69
C TYR A 4 -2.40 -4.93 -1.80
N THR A 5 -2.92 -5.08 -3.01
CA THR A 5 -2.40 -4.44 -4.20
C THR A 5 -3.49 -4.03 -5.17
N THR A 6 -3.27 -2.94 -5.90
CA THR A 6 -4.13 -2.51 -7.00
C THR A 6 -3.28 -2.04 -8.18
N CYS A 7 -3.82 -2.08 -9.39
CA CYS A 7 -3.25 -1.40 -10.57
C CYS A 7 -3.80 0.03 -10.74
N SER A 8 -4.28 0.64 -9.65
CA SER A 8 -4.82 2.00 -9.65
C SER A 8 -3.81 3.00 -9.09
N VAL A 9 -3.96 4.26 -9.51
CA VAL A 9 -3.26 5.42 -8.94
C VAL A 9 -4.17 6.27 -8.05
N LEU A 10 -5.46 5.90 -7.93
CA LEU A 10 -6.44 6.66 -7.17
C LEU A 10 -6.26 6.42 -5.67
N LYS A 11 -6.06 7.50 -4.92
CA LYS A 11 -5.92 7.47 -3.46
C LYS A 11 -7.09 6.75 -2.76
N GLN A 12 -8.32 6.93 -3.29
CA GLN A 12 -9.55 6.33 -2.77
C GLN A 12 -9.57 4.80 -2.82
N GLU A 13 -8.80 4.20 -3.72
CA GLU A 13 -8.66 2.75 -3.85
C GLU A 13 -7.42 2.22 -3.10
N ASN A 14 -6.50 3.11 -2.71
CA ASN A 14 -5.17 2.75 -2.21
C ASN A 14 -4.99 3.17 -0.75
N GLU A 15 -4.18 4.20 -0.50
CA GLU A 15 -3.82 4.66 0.86
C GLU A 15 -5.07 4.93 1.73
N GLN A 16 -6.15 5.47 1.15
CA GLN A 16 -7.38 5.74 1.90
C GLN A 16 -8.11 4.46 2.32
N GLN A 17 -8.13 3.41 1.48
CA GLN A 17 -8.72 2.12 1.86
C GLN A 17 -7.94 1.49 3.01
N ILE A 18 -6.61 1.56 2.96
CA ILE A 18 -5.76 0.96 3.98
C ILE A 18 -5.85 1.70 5.29
N MET A 19 -5.86 3.03 5.29
CA MET A 19 -6.11 3.80 6.51
C MET A 19 -7.46 3.46 7.14
N ASN A 20 -8.53 3.38 6.32
CA ASN A 20 -9.86 2.99 6.79
C ASN A 20 -9.91 1.54 7.31
N PHE A 21 -9.09 0.64 6.75
CA PHE A 21 -8.95 -0.73 7.23
C PHE A 21 -8.25 -0.76 8.59
N LEU A 22 -7.08 -0.14 8.72
CA LEU A 22 -6.30 -0.10 9.96
C LEU A 22 -7.08 0.57 11.11
N ASN A 23 -7.86 1.61 10.82
CA ASN A 23 -8.73 2.23 11.82
C ASN A 23 -9.85 1.31 12.35
N ARG A 24 -10.29 0.32 11.55
CA ARG A 24 -11.33 -0.64 11.94
C ARG A 24 -10.78 -1.92 12.56
N HIS A 25 -9.49 -2.19 12.35
CA HIS A 25 -8.81 -3.42 12.73
C HIS A 25 -7.57 -3.10 13.58
N PRO A 26 -7.73 -2.80 14.87
CA PRO A 26 -6.60 -2.47 15.76
C PRO A 26 -5.59 -3.60 15.92
N GLU A 27 -5.98 -4.83 15.60
CA GLU A 27 -5.12 -6.02 15.56
C GLU A 27 -4.22 -6.08 14.31
N ALA A 28 -4.43 -5.21 13.32
CA ALA A 28 -3.65 -5.18 12.09
C ALA A 28 -2.64 -4.03 12.09
N GLN A 29 -1.44 -4.30 11.57
CA GLN A 29 -0.38 -3.31 11.42
C GLN A 29 0.26 -3.39 10.03
N GLU A 30 0.71 -2.24 9.53
CA GLU A 30 1.53 -2.17 8.32
C GLU A 30 2.92 -2.76 8.56
N TYR A 31 3.28 -3.77 7.77
CA TYR A 31 4.64 -4.27 7.70
C TYR A 31 5.48 -3.35 6.82
N ILE A 32 6.49 -2.71 7.40
CA ILE A 32 7.43 -1.86 6.66
C ILE A 32 8.62 -2.71 6.19
N PRO A 33 8.77 -2.98 4.88
CA PRO A 33 9.93 -3.69 4.37
C PRO A 33 11.21 -2.85 4.52
N HIS A 34 12.36 -3.53 4.61
CA HIS A 34 13.67 -2.88 4.69
C HIS A 34 13.99 -2.06 3.43
N GLU A 35 13.59 -2.55 2.25
CA GLU A 35 13.72 -1.84 0.98
C GLU A 35 12.34 -1.42 0.48
N SER A 36 12.21 -0.15 0.08
CA SER A 36 10.93 0.40 -0.39
C SER A 36 10.64 -0.06 -1.83
N PRO A 37 9.53 -0.76 -2.10
CA PRO A 37 9.22 -1.27 -3.45
C PRO A 37 8.77 -0.16 -4.43
N ALA A 38 8.33 0.99 -3.90
CA ALA A 38 7.94 2.17 -4.67
C ALA A 38 7.96 3.42 -3.76
N SER A 39 7.34 4.52 -4.20
CA SER A 39 7.26 5.76 -3.42
C SER A 39 6.36 5.60 -2.21
N ARG A 40 6.85 5.94 -1.02
CA ARG A 40 6.11 5.86 0.25
C ARG A 40 4.86 6.76 0.23
N ARG A 41 3.78 6.26 0.82
CA ARG A 41 2.50 6.94 1.05
C ARG A 41 2.16 6.97 2.54
N GLU A 42 1.02 7.56 2.90
CA GLU A 42 0.56 7.58 4.30
C GLU A 42 0.44 6.14 4.84
N ALA A 43 -0.13 5.24 4.03
CA ALA A 43 -0.02 3.81 4.17
C ALA A 43 0.40 3.20 2.83
N GLY A 44 1.30 2.21 2.85
CA GLY A 44 1.77 1.51 1.67
C GLY A 44 2.69 2.32 0.74
N TYR A 45 2.78 1.86 -0.50
CA TYR A 45 3.70 2.34 -1.51
C TYR A 45 3.01 2.46 -2.87
N GLN A 46 3.22 3.56 -3.59
CA GLN A 46 2.67 3.80 -4.92
C GLN A 46 3.80 3.90 -5.94
N ARG A 47 3.66 3.12 -7.02
CA ARG A 47 4.37 3.29 -8.28
C ARG A 47 3.47 4.07 -9.23
N LEU A 48 4.01 5.11 -9.86
CA LEU A 48 3.29 5.86 -10.89
C LEU A 48 3.57 5.25 -12.27
N PRO A 49 2.62 5.36 -13.21
CA PRO A 49 2.84 4.93 -14.59
C PRO A 49 4.07 5.63 -15.18
N GLY A 50 4.92 4.86 -15.87
CA GLY A 50 6.15 5.38 -16.47
C GLY A 50 7.38 5.28 -15.56
N ASP A 51 7.21 5.01 -14.26
CA ASP A 51 8.32 4.63 -13.39
C ASP A 51 8.89 3.29 -13.86
N ASN A 52 10.14 3.27 -14.31
CA ASN A 52 10.81 2.10 -14.89
C ASN A 52 10.07 1.46 -16.09
N LEU A 53 9.27 2.24 -16.84
CA LEU A 53 8.43 1.74 -17.95
C LEU A 53 7.35 0.73 -17.51
N LEU A 54 6.97 0.76 -16.24
CA LEU A 54 5.93 -0.11 -15.68
C LEU A 54 4.60 0.63 -15.49
N ASP A 55 3.53 -0.15 -15.42
CA ASP A 55 2.19 0.35 -15.08
C ASP A 55 2.14 0.87 -13.64
N GLY A 56 1.17 1.76 -13.39
CA GLY A 56 0.89 2.25 -12.05
C GLY A 56 0.42 1.11 -11.14
N PHE A 57 0.96 1.05 -9.93
CA PHE A 57 0.63 -0.02 -8.99
C PHE A 57 0.77 0.44 -7.55
N TYR A 58 -0.04 -0.14 -6.67
CA TYR A 58 -0.01 0.12 -5.24
C TYR A 58 0.28 -1.16 -4.47
N TYR A 59 1.05 -1.05 -3.39
CA TYR A 59 1.47 -2.16 -2.55
C TYR A 59 1.33 -1.79 -1.07
N VAL A 60 0.73 -2.68 -0.29
CA VAL A 60 0.90 -2.69 1.16
C VAL A 60 0.97 -4.12 1.67
N CYS A 61 1.82 -4.33 2.68
CA CYS A 61 1.88 -5.57 3.42
C CYS A 61 1.35 -5.31 4.83
N LEU A 62 0.43 -6.14 5.28
CA LEU A 62 -0.20 -6.07 6.59
C LEU A 62 0.08 -7.37 7.36
N HIS A 63 0.26 -7.25 8.66
CA HIS A 63 0.35 -8.39 9.56
C HIS A 63 -0.62 -8.21 10.74
N HIS A 64 -1.03 -9.33 11.31
CA HIS A 64 -1.70 -9.33 12.59
C HIS A 64 -0.63 -9.14 13.69
N LEU A 65 -0.98 -8.43 14.77
CA LEU A 65 -0.14 -8.26 15.96
C LEU A 65 0.07 -9.58 16.72
#